data_AF-A0A9D3WFT9-F1
#
_entry.id   AF-A0A9D3WFT9-F1
#
_cell.length_a   1.000
_cell.length_b   1.000
_cell.length_c   1.000
_cell.angle_alpha   90.00
_cell.angle_beta   90.00
_cell.angle_gamma   90.00
#
_symmetry.space_group_name_H-M   'P 1'
#
loop_
_entity.id
_entity.type
_entity.pdbx_description
1 polymer ?
#
loop_
_entity_poly.entity_id
_entity_poly.type
_entity_poly.pdbx_seq_one_letter_code
_entity_poly.pdbx_strand_id
1 'polypeptide(L)' 'TRLLNHVLDLYSKQNISKIYLSQANNEDAINFYKKFGFEITEIIKNYYTNINLPDCFVLTKLTAPSQVKK' A
#
# COMPACT_ATOMS: atom_id res chain seq x y z
N THR A 1 13.17 -2.98 5.11
CA THR A 1 12.19 -3.80 4.36
C THR A 1 11.62 -4.99 5.13
N ARG A 2 12.27 -5.50 6.19
CA ARG A 2 11.88 -6.75 6.89
C ARG A 2 10.40 -6.81 7.35
N LEU A 3 9.86 -5.73 7.92
CA LEU A 3 8.47 -5.69 8.39
C LEU A 3 7.46 -5.80 7.24
N LEU A 4 7.64 -5.02 6.17
CA LEU A 4 6.75 -5.09 5.01
C LEU A 4 6.82 -6.48 4.35
N ASN A 5 8.01 -7.06 4.22
CA ASN A 5 8.17 -8.42 3.69
C ASN A 5 7.43 -9.46 4.54
N HIS A 6 7.48 -9.34 5.86
CA HIS A 6 6.76 -10.24 6.76
C HIS A 6 5.24 -10.14 6.56
N VAL A 7 4.70 -8.92 6.45
CA VAL A 7 3.28 -8.70 6.18
C VAL A 7 2.88 -9.26 4.81
N LEU A 8 3.70 -9.04 3.78
CA LEU A 8 3.45 -9.57 2.44
C LEU A 8 3.49 -11.11 2.40
N ASP A 9 4.37 -11.74 3.18
CA ASP A 9 4.42 -13.20 3.32
C ASP A 9 3.16 -13.75 4.00
N LEU A 10 2.73 -13.13 5.12
CA LEU A 10 1.47 -13.50 5.79
C LEU A 10 0.26 -13.35 4.86
N TYR A 11 0.22 -12.24 4.13
CA TYR A 11 -0.82 -11.94 3.16
C TYR A 11 -0.90 -12.98 2.04
N SER A 12 0.25 -13.42 1.50
CA SER A 12 0.29 -14.43 0.44
C SER A 12 -0.33 -15.77 0.86
N LYS A 13 -0.33 -16.07 2.16
CA LYS A 13 -0.87 -17.30 2.74
C LYS A 13 -2.36 -17.23 3.04
N GLN A 14 -2.95 -16.03 3.10
CA GLN A 14 -4.33 -15.82 3.59
C GLN A 14 -5.38 -15.54 2.50
N ASN A 15 -5.08 -15.75 1.21
CA ASN A 15 -6.00 -15.48 0.08
C ASN A 15 -6.64 -14.07 0.12
N ILE A 16 -5.94 -13.09 0.66
CA ILE A 16 -6.40 -11.70 0.72
C ILE A 16 -6.17 -11.10 -0.67
N SER A 17 -7.18 -10.43 -1.23
CA SER A 17 -7.16 -9.91 -2.61
C SER A 17 -6.48 -8.54 -2.75
N LYS A 18 -6.44 -7.75 -1.67
CA LYS A 18 -6.00 -6.36 -1.70
C LYS A 18 -5.42 -5.92 -0.36
N ILE A 19 -4.30 -5.19 -0.43
CA ILE A 19 -3.74 -4.42 0.70
C ILE A 19 -3.83 -2.95 0.33
N TYR A 20 -4.20 -2.11 1.29
CA TYR A 20 -4.13 -0.66 1.16
C TYR A 20 -3.40 -0.05 2.37
N LEU A 21 -2.75 1.10 2.15
CA LEU A 21 -2.17 1.91 3.21
C LEU A 21 -2.35 3.40 2.87
N SER A 22 -2.52 4.23 3.90
CA SER A 22 -2.50 5.68 3.80
C SER A 22 -1.10 6.21 4.09
N GLN A 23 -0.64 7.15 3.26
CA GLN A 23 0.64 7.83 3.45
C GLN A 23 0.51 9.32 3.18
N ALA A 24 1.11 10.15 4.03
CA ALA A 24 1.21 11.58 3.77
C ALA A 24 2.04 11.88 2.52
N ASN A 25 2.08 13.13 2.07
CA ASN A 25 2.92 13.57 0.96
C ASN A 25 4.43 13.45 1.29
N ASN A 26 4.95 12.23 1.20
CA ASN A 26 6.33 11.87 1.47
C ASN A 26 6.82 11.01 0.30
N GLU A 27 7.58 11.63 -0.59
CA GLU A 27 8.08 10.99 -1.82
C GLU A 27 8.95 9.76 -1.54
N ASP A 28 9.79 9.79 -0.50
CA ASP A 28 10.67 8.67 -0.16
C ASP A 28 9.86 7.42 0.22
N ALA A 29 8.83 7.60 1.04
CA ALA A 29 7.95 6.51 1.43
C ALA A 29 7.10 6.01 0.27
N ILE A 30 6.56 6.91 -0.56
CA ILE A 30 5.82 6.55 -1.77
C ILE A 30 6.70 5.72 -2.71
N ASN A 31 7.92 6.18 -2.97
CA ASN A 31 8.89 5.48 -3.82
C ASN A 31 9.33 4.15 -3.22
N PHE A 32 9.44 4.06 -1.89
CA PHE A 32 9.65 2.80 -1.19
C PHE A 32 8.52 1.80 -1.49
N TYR A 33 7.25 2.17 -1.29
CA TYR A 33 6.12 1.26 -1.52
C TYR A 33 5.92 0.92 -3.01
N LYS A 34 6.19 1.86 -3.92
CA LYS A 34 6.19 1.58 -5.37
C LYS A 34 7.16 0.45 -5.75
N LYS A 35 8.35 0.37 -5.12
CA LYS A 35 9.29 -0.75 -5.32
C LYS A 35 8.73 -2.11 -4.88
N PHE A 36 7.75 -2.12 -3.97
CA PHE A 36 7.03 -3.32 -3.55
C PHE A 36 5.76 -3.58 -4.38
N GLY A 37 5.56 -2.86 -5.48
CA GLY A 37 4.40 -3.02 -6.37
C GLY A 37 3.10 -2.50 -5.77
N PHE A 38 3.18 -1.47 -4.93
CA PHE A 38 2.02 -0.67 -4.57
C PHE A 38 1.87 0.49 -5.56
N GLU A 39 0.63 0.87 -5.83
CA GLU A 39 0.28 1.96 -6.73
C GLU A 39 -0.59 2.98 -5.99
N ILE A 40 -0.43 4.27 -6.31
CA ILE A 40 -1.33 5.30 -5.78
C ILE A 40 -2.67 5.13 -6.49
N THR A 41 -3.71 4.81 -5.74
CA THR A 41 -5.06 4.64 -6.27
C THR A 41 -5.97 5.81 -5.95
N GLU A 42 -5.66 6.58 -4.91
CA GLU A 42 -6.49 7.68 -4.46
C GLU A 42 -5.65 8.76 -3.77
N ILE A 43 -6.13 10.00 -3.83
CA ILE A 43 -5.58 11.14 -3.09
C ILE A 43 -6.73 11.75 -2.31
N ILE A 44 -6.68 11.64 -0.98
CA ILE A 44 -7.66 12.23 -0.08
C ILE A 44 -7.12 13.58 0.39
N LYS A 45 -7.76 14.65 -0.04
CA LYS A 45 -7.38 16.01 0.36
C LYS A 45 -7.76 16.27 1.82
N ASN A 46 -6.91 17.03 2.51
CA ASN A 46 -7.17 17.45 3.89
C ASN A 46 -7.46 16.29 4.88
N TYR A 47 -6.89 15.10 4.62
CA TYR A 47 -7.08 13.92 5.47
C TYR A 47 -6.50 14.11 6.87
N TYR A 48 -5.35 14.78 6.97
CA TYR A 48 -4.71 15.09 8.25
C TYR A 48 -4.98 16.54 8.65
N THR A 49 -5.63 16.74 9.79
CA THR A 49 -6.07 18.09 10.21
C THR A 49 -4.97 18.98 10.78
N ASN A 50 -3.83 18.41 11.19
CA ASN A 50 -2.83 19.08 12.03
C ASN A 50 -1.43 19.20 11.39
N ILE A 51 -1.29 19.03 10.07
CA ILE A 51 0.01 19.10 9.37
C ILE A 51 -0.06 19.97 8.12
N ASN A 52 1.06 20.59 7.73
CA ASN A 52 1.14 21.52 6.59
C ASN A 52 0.79 20.90 5.22
N LEU A 53 0.95 19.59 5.05
CA LEU A 53 0.58 18.85 3.83
C LEU A 53 -0.47 17.81 4.23
N PRO A 54 -1.75 18.19 4.26
CA PRO A 54 -2.77 17.35 4.86
C PRO A 54 -3.28 16.27 3.90
N ASP A 55 -2.81 16.29 2.66
CA ASP A 55 -3.19 15.33 1.62
C ASP A 55 -2.59 13.94 1.91
N CYS A 56 -3.44 12.94 1.78
CA CYS A 56 -3.12 11.53 1.98
C CYS A 56 -3.18 10.78 0.65
N PHE A 57 -2.10 10.09 0.31
CA PHE A 57 -2.06 9.14 -0.79
C PHE A 57 -2.48 7.76 -0.28
N VAL A 58 -3.49 7.17 -0.91
CA VAL A 58 -3.84 5.77 -0.68
C VAL A 58 -3.06 4.92 -1.67
N LEU A 59 -2.19 4.07 -1.15
CA LEU A 59 -1.41 3.12 -1.94
C LEU A 59 -2.04 1.73 -1.83
N THR A 60 -2.31 1.12 -2.96
CA THR A 60 -2.91 -0.21 -3.06
C THR A 60 -1.96 -1.20 -3.71
N LYS A 61 -1.94 -2.44 -3.21
CA LYS A 61 -1.38 -3.60 -3.90
C LYS A 61 -2.46 -4.67 -4.07
N LEU A 62 -2.63 -5.13 -5.30
CA LEU A 62 -3.50 -6.26 -5.62
C LEU A 62 -2.68 -7.56 -5.65
N THR A 63 -3.26 -8.66 -5.18
CA THR A 63 -2.75 -10.00 -5.47
C THR A 63 -3.34 -10.46 -6.78
N ALA A 64 -2.51 -11.08 -7.62
CA ALA A 64 -3.04 -11.92 -8.66
C ALA A 64 -3.92 -12.99 -7.99
N PRO A 65 -5.14 -13.26 -8.49
CA PRO A 65 -5.93 -14.37 -7.99
C PRO A 65 -5.07 -15.62 -8.10
N SER A 66 -4.93 -16.34 -6.99
CA SER A 66 -4.23 -17.62 -6.99
C SER A 66 -4.93 -18.52 -8.00
N GLN A 67 -4.30 -18.71 -9.16
CA GLN A 67 -4.71 -19.71 -10.12
C GLN A 67 -4.48 -21.04 -9.41
N VAL A 68 -5.52 -21.57 -8.77
CA VAL A 68 -5.57 -22.96 -8.32
C VAL A 68 -5.36 -23.78 -9.59
N LYS A 69 -4.14 -24.29 -9.79
CA LYS A 69 -3.87 -25.28 -10.83
C LYS A 69 -4.77 -26.48 -10.52
N LYS A 70 -5.84 -26.64 -11.31
CA LYS A 70 -6.58 -27.89 -11.43
C LYS A 70 -5.73 -28.92 -12.15
#